data_AF-X5YWN8-F1
#
_entry.id   AF-X5YWN8-F1
#
_cell.length_a   1.000
_cell.length_b   1.000
_cell.length_c   1.000
_cell.angle_alpha   90.00
_cell.angle_beta   90.00
_cell.angle_gamma   90.00
#
_symmetry.space_group_name_H-M   'P 1'
#
loop_
_entity.id
_entity.type
_entity.pdbx_description
1 polymer ?
#
loop_
_entity_poly.entity_id
_entity_poly.type
_entity_poly.pdbx_seq_one_letter_code
_entity_poly.pdbx_strand_id
1 'polypeptide(L)'
;MKFTKKIQDLDSVVRDLVENRHPGFKKIYNAIADELDLDEIDAEAADLAIRNEALSPTSKITTLSEEQRKLLDEALDLKDDFREKPEAELRFTLSESRASSSPSRDLDDQWLFFNKAMCVADFFKWSKMATWSAEEAASLCLGKPPEDVNATSLLPFVGRSAFVQRYNGLRTLIERAVQAGHLGTGLPASNPIDPERFIAWARQMEIELPPEMIKAVSSSRKAMEEREASLAQLKSERDELVKRVEELQAKDDEKELGKVERNKLLTMIAGMSRRYNYEPSKIRSNVAARIETDVKLAGLELSPETILKRLRQAEALRAKISDAKNS
;
A
#
# COMPACT_ATOMS: atom_id res chain seq x y z
N MET A 1 7.05 15.19 36.39
CA MET A 1 7.39 16.25 35.41
C MET A 1 6.53 17.47 35.68
N LYS A 2 7.11 18.56 36.23
CA LYS A 2 6.40 19.83 36.40
C LYS A 2 6.49 20.59 35.08
N PHE A 3 5.39 20.70 34.34
CA PHE A 3 5.29 21.64 33.22
C PHE A 3 5.12 23.05 33.82
N THR A 4 6.23 23.69 34.19
CA THR A 4 6.24 25.15 34.30
C THR A 4 6.14 25.68 32.89
N LYS A 5 4.92 25.85 32.37
CA LYS A 5 4.67 26.74 31.24
C LYS A 5 5.35 28.06 31.61
N LYS A 6 6.43 28.42 30.91
CA LYS A 6 6.96 29.78 30.96
C LYS A 6 5.76 30.68 30.71
N ILE A 7 5.33 31.40 31.74
CA ILE A 7 4.39 32.50 31.58
C ILE A 7 5.08 33.39 30.55
N GLN A 8 4.49 33.51 29.36
CA GLN A 8 4.98 34.47 28.40
C GLN A 8 4.95 35.82 29.10
N ASP A 9 6.09 36.48 29.10
CA ASP A 9 6.22 37.82 29.66
C ASP A 9 5.19 38.74 29.01
N LEU A 10 4.48 39.55 29.80
CA LEU A 10 3.39 40.40 29.32
C LEU A 10 3.89 41.31 28.19
N ASP A 11 5.13 41.80 28.33
CA ASP A 11 5.81 42.62 27.33
C ASP A 11 6.05 41.88 26.02
N SER A 12 6.22 40.55 26.03
CA SER A 12 6.31 39.76 24.81
C SER A 12 4.97 39.68 24.07
N VAL A 13 3.85 39.60 24.79
CA VAL A 13 2.49 39.60 24.22
C VAL A 13 2.15 40.95 23.62
N VAL A 14 2.47 42.03 24.33
CA VAL A 14 2.27 43.41 23.84
C VAL A 14 3.13 43.66 22.60
N ARG A 15 4.40 43.24 22.61
CA ARG A 15 5.30 43.36 21.46
C ARG A 15 4.77 42.63 20.23
N ASP A 16 4.29 41.39 20.39
CA ASP A 16 3.67 40.61 19.31
C ASP A 16 2.42 41.32 18.73
N LEU A 17 1.59 41.93 19.58
CA LEU A 17 0.40 42.67 19.16
C LEU A 17 0.74 43.92 18.35
N VAL A 18 1.73 44.70 18.81
CA VAL A 18 2.21 45.90 18.10
C VAL A 18 2.85 45.52 16.77
N GLU A 19 3.69 44.47 16.74
CA GLU A 19 4.33 43.99 15.52
C GLU A 19 3.32 43.48 14.47
N ASN A 20 2.22 42.85 14.92
CA ASN A 20 1.13 42.43 14.02
C ASN A 20 0.38 43.61 13.38
N ARG A 21 0.27 44.75 14.07
CA ARG A 21 -0.46 45.93 13.57
C ARG A 21 0.42 46.89 12.78
N HIS A 22 1.70 46.96 13.12
CA HIS A 22 2.70 47.82 12.47
C HIS A 22 3.90 46.99 11.99
N PRO A 23 3.81 46.34 10.82
CA PRO A 23 4.91 45.58 10.24
C PRO A 23 6.14 46.47 10.05
N GLY A 24 7.28 46.05 10.59
CA GLY A 24 8.53 46.83 10.53
C GLY A 24 8.84 47.64 11.78
N PHE A 25 7.88 47.81 12.71
CA PHE A 25 8.12 48.43 14.03
C PHE A 25 9.35 47.83 14.72
N LYS A 26 9.40 46.49 14.85
CA LYS A 26 10.51 45.79 15.50
C LYS A 26 11.88 46.08 14.87
N LYS A 27 11.93 46.20 13.55
CA LYS A 27 13.18 46.50 12.84
C LYS A 27 13.66 47.91 13.13
N ILE A 28 12.73 48.88 13.13
CA ILE A 28 13.01 50.29 13.43
C ILE A 28 13.39 50.44 14.91
N TYR A 29 12.58 49.86 15.80
CA TYR A 29 12.78 49.88 17.24
C TYR A 29 14.15 49.32 17.63
N ASN A 30 14.50 48.12 17.12
CA ASN A 30 15.80 47.52 17.43
C ASN A 30 16.97 48.33 16.87
N ALA A 31 16.85 48.91 15.67
CA ALA A 31 17.92 49.73 15.11
C ALA A 31 18.22 50.96 15.98
N ILE A 32 17.18 51.62 16.51
CA ILE A 32 17.34 52.75 17.43
C ILE A 32 17.88 52.28 18.78
N ALA A 33 17.37 51.16 19.30
CA ALA A 33 17.79 50.60 20.57
C ALA A 33 19.28 50.21 20.56
N ASP A 34 19.74 49.59 19.47
CA ASP A 34 21.15 49.21 19.26
C ASP A 34 22.04 50.46 19.18
N GLU A 35 21.59 51.54 18.52
CA GLU A 35 22.34 52.80 18.42
C GLU A 35 22.41 53.59 19.74
N LEU A 36 21.39 53.45 20.59
CA LEU A 36 21.30 54.09 21.90
C LEU A 36 21.86 53.23 23.04
N ASP A 37 22.34 52.02 22.75
CA ASP A 37 22.89 51.06 23.73
C ASP A 37 21.90 50.77 24.88
N LEU A 38 20.63 50.53 24.53
CA LEU A 38 19.52 50.36 25.48
C LEU A 38 19.36 48.93 26.04
N ASP A 39 20.34 48.05 25.84
CA ASP A 39 20.26 46.63 26.19
C ASP A 39 20.11 46.36 27.71
N GLU A 40 20.53 47.31 28.54
CA GLU A 40 20.55 47.18 30.01
C GLU A 40 19.46 47.98 30.73
N ILE A 41 18.62 48.71 29.99
CA ILE A 41 17.62 49.62 30.57
C ILE A 41 16.24 48.93 30.63
N ASP A 42 15.41 49.32 31.60
CA ASP A 42 14.02 48.87 31.66
C ASP A 42 13.23 49.26 30.39
N ALA A 43 12.22 48.46 30.07
CA ALA A 43 11.49 48.59 28.81
C ALA A 43 10.74 49.92 28.67
N GLU A 44 10.31 50.55 29.78
CA GLU A 44 9.61 51.83 29.76
C GLU A 44 10.56 52.99 29.49
N ALA A 45 11.72 52.99 30.14
CA ALA A 45 12.76 53.98 29.89
C ALA A 45 13.35 53.82 28.49
N ALA A 46 13.45 52.60 27.96
CA ALA A 46 13.83 52.37 26.57
C ALA A 46 12.80 52.96 25.58
N ASP A 47 11.49 52.75 25.81
CA ASP A 47 10.43 53.33 24.98
C ASP A 47 10.47 54.86 24.99
N LEU A 48 10.66 55.47 26.17
CA LEU A 48 10.75 56.93 26.32
C LEU A 48 12.00 57.50 25.64
N ALA A 49 13.15 56.83 25.76
CA ALA A 49 14.38 57.22 25.07
C ALA A 49 14.20 57.18 23.55
N ILE A 50 13.60 56.11 23.04
CA ILE A 50 13.29 55.93 21.62
C ILE A 50 12.31 57.00 21.13
N ARG A 51 11.25 57.30 21.90
CA ARG A 51 10.26 58.34 21.56
C ARG A 51 10.90 59.73 21.47
N ASN A 52 11.74 60.08 22.46
CA ASN A 52 12.45 61.36 22.47
C ASN A 52 13.42 61.49 21.30
N GLU A 53 14.12 60.43 20.95
CA GLU A 53 15.06 60.43 19.81
C GLU A 53 14.30 60.52 18.47
N ALA A 54 13.21 59.78 18.30
CA ALA A 54 12.41 59.76 17.08
C ALA A 54 11.71 61.10 16.79
N LEU A 55 11.22 61.77 17.84
CA LEU A 55 10.54 63.07 17.74
C LEU A 55 11.50 64.25 17.67
N SER A 56 12.80 64.04 17.92
CA SER A 56 13.79 65.11 17.87
C SER A 56 14.07 65.53 16.40
N PRO A 57 13.82 66.81 16.02
CA PRO A 57 14.11 67.30 14.68
C PRO A 57 15.61 67.39 14.39
N THR A 58 16.44 67.30 15.43
CA THR A 58 17.91 67.39 15.36
C THR A 58 18.62 66.06 15.65
N SER A 59 17.85 64.97 15.82
CA SER A 59 18.41 63.62 15.99
C SER A 59 19.37 63.30 14.83
N LYS A 60 20.62 63.00 15.18
CA LYS A 60 21.64 62.51 14.24
C LYS A 60 21.66 61.00 14.13
N ILE A 61 21.01 60.33 15.07
CA ILE A 61 21.16 58.91 15.30
C ILE A 61 20.38 58.13 14.25
N THR A 62 19.24 58.65 13.75
CA THR A 62 18.47 57.91 12.75
C THR A 62 18.10 58.66 11.47
N THR A 63 18.50 58.07 10.33
CA THR A 63 18.01 58.41 8.97
C THR A 63 16.59 57.92 8.73
N LEU A 64 15.71 58.03 9.72
CA LEU A 64 14.31 57.62 9.59
C LEU A 64 13.55 58.63 8.74
N SER A 65 12.87 58.10 7.73
CA SER A 65 11.88 58.86 6.97
C SER A 65 10.76 59.36 7.88
N GLU A 66 10.08 60.44 7.47
CA GLU A 66 8.92 60.99 8.18
C GLU A 66 7.83 59.93 8.41
N GLU A 67 7.63 59.05 7.42
CA GLU A 67 6.70 57.91 7.52
C GLU A 67 7.11 56.91 8.61
N GLN A 68 8.40 56.61 8.74
CA GLN A 68 8.89 55.70 9.77
C GLN A 68 8.80 56.30 11.17
N ARG A 69 9.05 57.61 11.31
CA ARG A 69 8.88 58.34 12.57
C ARG A 69 7.42 58.31 13.01
N LYS A 70 6.49 58.58 12.08
CA LYS A 70 5.05 58.50 12.34
C LYS A 70 4.61 57.08 12.71
N LEU A 71 5.06 56.06 11.99
CA LEU A 71 4.76 54.66 12.30
C LEU A 71 5.26 54.27 13.69
N LEU A 72 6.46 54.71 14.07
CA LEU A 72 7.05 54.42 15.37
C LEU A 72 6.26 55.09 16.50
N ASP A 73 5.86 56.34 16.33
CA ASP A 73 5.03 57.10 17.29
C ASP A 73 3.68 56.40 17.52
N GLU A 74 2.97 56.08 16.42
CA GLU A 74 1.70 55.34 16.48
C GLU A 74 1.84 53.96 17.14
N ALA A 75 2.96 53.26 16.89
CA ALA A 75 3.22 51.95 17.47
C ALA A 75 3.56 51.99 18.96
N LEU A 76 4.25 53.05 19.42
CA LEU A 76 4.55 53.26 20.84
C LEU A 76 3.29 53.68 21.61
N ASP A 77 2.46 54.54 21.05
CA ASP A 77 1.15 54.89 21.66
C ASP A 77 0.26 53.66 21.80
N LEU A 78 0.22 52.80 20.77
CA LEU A 78 -0.50 51.53 20.83
C LEU A 78 0.09 50.58 21.89
N LYS A 79 1.41 50.60 22.09
CA LYS A 79 2.09 49.80 23.12
C LYS A 79 1.64 50.25 24.53
N ASP A 80 1.57 51.56 24.75
CA ASP A 80 1.09 52.16 25.99
C ASP A 80 -0.38 51.78 26.24
N ASP A 81 -1.25 51.93 25.23
CA ASP A 81 -2.66 51.50 25.28
C ASP A 81 -2.80 50.02 25.66
N PHE A 82 -1.93 49.14 25.15
CA PHE A 82 -1.95 47.73 25.49
C PHE A 82 -1.46 47.44 26.92
N ARG A 83 -0.50 48.20 27.45
CA ARG A 83 -0.03 48.03 28.84
C ARG A 83 -1.12 48.35 29.86
N GLU A 84 -2.03 49.26 29.54
CA GLU A 84 -3.18 49.59 30.41
C GLU A 84 -4.26 48.48 30.44
N LYS A 85 -4.26 47.58 29.45
CA LYS A 85 -5.29 46.54 29.34
C LYS A 85 -4.99 45.34 30.23
N PRO A 86 -6.03 44.71 30.83
CA PRO A 86 -5.86 43.46 31.54
C PRO A 86 -5.27 42.36 30.65
N GLU A 87 -4.39 41.53 31.19
CA GLU A 87 -3.74 40.42 30.46
C GLU A 87 -4.75 39.49 29.73
N ALA A 88 -5.92 39.27 30.33
CA ALA A 88 -6.98 38.47 29.73
C ALA A 88 -7.49 39.07 28.40
N GLU A 89 -7.64 40.39 28.34
CA GLU A 89 -8.09 41.11 27.15
C GLU A 89 -6.98 41.14 26.08
N LEU A 90 -5.72 41.29 26.47
CA LEU A 90 -4.58 41.23 25.55
C LEU A 90 -4.44 39.85 24.91
N ARG A 91 -4.57 38.78 25.70
CA ARG A 91 -4.54 37.41 25.17
C ARG A 91 -5.71 37.13 24.25
N PHE A 92 -6.90 37.63 24.59
CA PHE A 92 -8.06 37.55 23.71
C PHE A 92 -7.81 38.28 22.39
N THR A 93 -7.35 39.54 22.45
CA THR A 93 -7.02 40.37 21.28
C THR A 93 -5.93 39.72 20.42
N LEU A 94 -4.92 39.10 21.03
CA LEU A 94 -3.87 38.38 20.29
C LEU A 94 -4.43 37.13 19.62
N SER A 95 -5.34 36.40 20.29
CA SER A 95 -6.01 35.25 19.68
C SER A 95 -6.91 35.66 18.51
N GLU A 96 -7.60 36.79 18.63
CA GLU A 96 -8.47 37.37 17.61
C GLU A 96 -7.66 37.94 16.43
N SER A 97 -6.55 38.62 16.73
CA SER A 97 -5.63 39.15 15.73
C SER A 97 -4.88 38.03 15.03
N ARG A 98 -4.51 36.93 15.70
CA ARG A 98 -3.99 35.72 15.02
C ARG A 98 -5.04 35.03 14.17
N ALA A 99 -6.31 35.08 14.57
CA ALA A 99 -7.42 34.57 13.78
C ALA A 99 -7.71 35.45 12.54
N SER A 100 -7.49 36.77 12.64
CA SER A 100 -7.83 37.77 11.61
C SER A 100 -6.66 38.12 10.69
N SER A 101 -5.43 38.18 11.22
CA SER A 101 -4.18 38.52 10.52
C SER A 101 -3.46 37.30 9.95
N SER A 102 -4.14 36.16 9.78
CA SER A 102 -3.67 35.13 8.85
C SER A 102 -3.65 35.76 7.46
N PRO A 103 -2.48 36.16 6.91
CA PRO A 103 -2.41 36.81 5.61
C PRO A 103 -2.77 35.72 4.60
N SER A 104 -3.91 35.87 3.94
CA SER A 104 -4.42 34.93 2.93
C SER A 104 -4.66 33.52 3.47
N ARG A 105 -5.84 33.29 4.07
CA ARG A 105 -6.45 31.94 4.15
C ARG A 105 -6.70 31.31 2.77
N ASP A 106 -6.53 32.12 1.72
CA ASP A 106 -6.43 31.68 0.35
C ASP A 106 -4.96 31.86 -0.07
N LEU A 107 -4.09 30.90 0.27
CA LEU A 107 -3.11 30.54 -0.76
C LEU A 107 -3.97 30.23 -1.98
N ASP A 108 -3.68 30.81 -3.14
CA ASP A 108 -4.30 30.39 -4.39
C ASP A 108 -3.94 28.92 -4.58
N ASP A 109 -4.79 28.06 -4.00
CA ASP A 109 -4.66 26.61 -3.99
C ASP A 109 -4.47 26.13 -5.43
N GLN A 110 -5.01 26.89 -6.40
CA GLN A 110 -4.84 26.76 -7.84
C GLN A 110 -3.39 26.52 -8.30
N TRP A 111 -2.39 27.12 -7.64
CA TRP A 111 -0.97 26.97 -8.01
C TRP A 111 -0.24 25.85 -7.26
N LEU A 112 -0.88 25.24 -6.26
CA LEU A 112 -0.29 24.17 -5.48
C LEU A 112 -0.28 22.85 -6.25
N PHE A 113 0.68 21.97 -5.91
CA PHE A 113 0.93 20.75 -6.68
C PHE A 113 -0.30 19.83 -6.78
N PHE A 114 -1.11 19.78 -5.72
CA PHE A 114 -2.32 18.95 -5.66
C PHE A 114 -3.46 19.47 -6.54
N ASN A 115 -3.40 20.70 -7.06
CA ASN A 115 -4.40 21.23 -8.00
C ASN A 115 -3.93 21.27 -9.46
N LYS A 116 -2.70 20.83 -9.74
CA LYS A 116 -2.24 20.68 -11.12
C LYS A 116 -3.10 19.62 -11.85
N ALA A 117 -3.43 19.86 -13.12
CA ALA A 117 -4.22 18.95 -13.95
C ALA A 117 -3.61 17.54 -14.09
N MET A 118 -2.30 17.39 -13.89
CA MET A 118 -1.60 16.09 -13.88
C MET A 118 -1.83 15.29 -12.58
N CYS A 119 -2.32 15.92 -11.52
CA CYS A 119 -2.53 15.31 -10.21
C CYS A 119 -3.95 14.73 -10.12
N VAL A 120 -4.24 13.77 -11.01
CA VAL A 120 -5.52 13.03 -11.07
C VAL A 120 -5.23 11.57 -10.75
N ALA A 121 -6.05 10.97 -9.88
CA ALA A 121 -5.88 9.57 -9.50
C ALA A 121 -6.10 8.62 -10.68
N ASP A 122 -5.20 7.64 -10.84
CA ASP A 122 -5.44 6.49 -11.73
C ASP A 122 -6.41 5.50 -11.06
N PHE A 123 -7.71 5.75 -11.20
CA PHE A 123 -8.73 4.90 -10.58
C PHE A 123 -8.69 3.44 -11.07
N PHE A 124 -8.17 3.18 -12.27
CA PHE A 124 -8.05 1.81 -12.79
C PHE A 124 -6.95 1.03 -12.08
N LYS A 125 -5.84 1.69 -11.73
CA LYS A 125 -4.82 1.12 -10.84
C LYS A 125 -5.38 0.88 -9.44
N TRP A 126 -6.02 1.88 -8.85
CA TRP A 126 -6.50 1.82 -7.47
C TRP A 126 -7.69 0.87 -7.28
N SER A 127 -8.53 0.65 -8.30
CA SER A 127 -9.62 -0.33 -8.26
C SER A 127 -9.15 -1.78 -8.23
N LYS A 128 -7.89 -2.05 -8.60
CA LYS A 128 -7.29 -3.40 -8.56
C LYS A 128 -6.64 -3.72 -7.22
N MET A 129 -6.45 -2.72 -6.36
CA MET A 129 -5.92 -2.93 -5.02
C MET A 129 -6.95 -3.68 -4.19
N ALA A 130 -6.53 -4.71 -3.47
CA ALA A 130 -7.41 -5.47 -2.60
C ALA A 130 -7.96 -4.60 -1.46
N THR A 131 -7.15 -3.65 -0.99
CA THR A 131 -7.44 -2.85 0.20
C THR A 131 -6.82 -1.46 0.07
N TRP A 132 -7.43 -0.46 0.72
CA TRP A 132 -6.87 0.88 0.89
C TRP A 132 -6.61 1.21 2.35
N SER A 133 -5.68 2.11 2.60
CA SER A 133 -5.53 2.84 3.86
C SER A 133 -6.52 4.00 3.93
N ALA A 134 -6.73 4.55 5.14
CA ALA A 134 -7.58 5.73 5.32
C ALA A 134 -7.05 6.97 4.56
N GLU A 135 -5.73 7.08 4.43
CA GLU A 135 -5.07 8.16 3.66
C GLU A 135 -5.34 8.00 2.16
N GLU A 136 -5.13 6.80 1.61
CA GLU A 136 -5.42 6.52 0.21
C GLU A 136 -6.89 6.76 -0.11
N ALA A 137 -7.81 6.28 0.75
CA ALA A 137 -9.24 6.50 0.57
C ALA A 137 -9.61 7.99 0.59
N ALA A 138 -9.01 8.79 1.50
CA ALA A 138 -9.24 10.23 1.56
C ALA A 138 -8.73 10.94 0.29
N SER A 139 -7.56 10.57 -0.22
CA SER A 139 -7.01 11.13 -1.47
C SER A 139 -7.87 10.77 -2.67
N LEU A 140 -8.31 9.51 -2.77
CA LEU A 140 -9.18 9.04 -3.84
C LEU A 140 -10.56 9.70 -3.84
N CYS A 141 -11.14 9.97 -2.67
CA CYS A 141 -12.37 10.78 -2.55
C CYS A 141 -12.23 12.16 -3.18
N LEU A 142 -11.05 12.78 -3.04
CA LEU A 142 -10.76 14.08 -3.62
C LEU A 142 -10.26 14.00 -5.07
N GLY A 143 -10.26 12.80 -5.66
CA GLY A 143 -9.80 12.54 -7.02
C GLY A 143 -8.29 12.69 -7.20
N LYS A 144 -7.51 12.60 -6.12
CA LYS A 144 -6.07 12.82 -6.12
C LYS A 144 -5.28 11.52 -5.97
N PRO A 145 -4.11 11.40 -6.63
CA PRO A 145 -3.27 10.22 -6.51
C PRO A 145 -2.67 10.15 -5.09
N PRO A 146 -2.89 9.06 -4.33
CA PRO A 146 -2.33 8.89 -2.98
C PRO A 146 -0.79 8.93 -2.91
N GLU A 147 -0.12 8.61 -4.02
CA GLU A 147 1.34 8.64 -4.13
C GLU A 147 1.90 10.07 -3.98
N ASP A 148 1.22 11.06 -4.57
CA ASP A 148 1.64 12.46 -4.51
C ASP A 148 0.93 13.22 -3.39
N VAL A 149 -0.35 12.93 -3.17
CA VAL A 149 -1.21 13.61 -2.20
C VAL A 149 -1.44 12.67 -1.02
N ASN A 150 -0.66 12.84 0.05
CA ASN A 150 -0.74 12.09 1.29
C ASN A 150 -0.48 13.00 2.49
N ALA A 151 -0.63 12.48 3.72
CA ALA A 151 -0.49 13.30 4.93
C ALA A 151 0.90 13.97 5.03
N THR A 152 1.95 13.27 4.58
CA THR A 152 3.33 13.77 4.60
C THR A 152 3.52 14.92 3.61
N SER A 153 3.05 14.79 2.38
CA SER A 153 3.21 15.83 1.34
C SER A 153 2.35 17.08 1.64
N LEU A 154 1.26 16.92 2.38
CA LEU A 154 0.36 18.03 2.75
C LEU A 154 0.76 18.74 4.05
N LEU A 155 1.72 18.22 4.82
CA LEU A 155 2.15 18.79 6.10
C LEU A 155 2.52 20.30 6.04
N PRO A 156 3.24 20.79 5.03
CA PRO A 156 3.60 22.22 4.95
C PRO A 156 2.41 23.18 4.78
N PHE A 157 1.24 22.66 4.40
CA PHE A 157 0.04 23.43 4.06
C PHE A 157 -1.07 23.30 5.12
N VAL A 158 -0.82 22.59 6.22
CA VAL A 158 -1.78 22.43 7.31
C VAL A 158 -2.10 23.80 7.92
N GLY A 159 -3.41 24.09 8.04
CA GLY A 159 -3.91 25.38 8.52
C GLY A 159 -3.90 26.51 7.50
N ARG A 160 -3.33 26.29 6.30
CA ARG A 160 -3.19 27.31 5.25
C ARG A 160 -4.06 27.07 4.02
N SER A 161 -4.34 25.81 3.69
CA SER A 161 -5.10 25.42 2.49
C SER A 161 -6.46 24.82 2.85
N ALA A 162 -7.52 25.28 2.17
CA ALA A 162 -8.87 24.73 2.32
C ALA A 162 -8.94 23.28 1.83
N PHE A 163 -8.21 22.94 0.76
CA PHE A 163 -8.07 21.56 0.30
C PHE A 163 -7.51 20.65 1.41
N VAL A 164 -6.45 21.08 2.09
CA VAL A 164 -5.81 20.28 3.15
C VAL A 164 -6.70 20.14 4.38
N GLN A 165 -7.51 21.15 4.70
CA GLN A 165 -8.52 21.03 5.75
C GLN A 165 -9.59 19.99 5.38
N ARG A 166 -10.09 20.00 4.14
CA ARG A 166 -11.05 19.00 3.64
C ARG A 166 -10.45 17.59 3.66
N TYR A 167 -9.22 17.43 3.19
CA TYR A 167 -8.49 16.16 3.23
C TYR A 167 -8.38 15.61 4.65
N ASN A 168 -7.92 16.43 5.61
CA ASN A 168 -7.78 15.98 6.99
C ASN A 168 -9.14 15.66 7.64
N GLY A 169 -10.17 16.44 7.36
CA GLY A 169 -11.54 16.16 7.81
C GLY A 169 -12.06 14.81 7.31
N LEU A 170 -11.89 14.52 6.01
CA LEU A 170 -12.24 13.23 5.41
C LEU A 170 -11.41 12.09 6.01
N ARG A 171 -10.09 12.27 6.11
CA ARG A 171 -9.19 11.25 6.69
C ARG A 171 -9.62 10.88 8.11
N THR A 172 -9.86 11.86 8.98
CA THR A 172 -10.32 11.60 10.35
C THR A 172 -11.69 10.93 10.39
N LEU A 173 -12.62 11.30 9.50
CA LEU A 173 -13.92 10.65 9.40
C LEU A 173 -13.78 9.17 9.01
N ILE A 174 -12.94 8.88 8.02
CA ILE A 174 -12.64 7.52 7.55
C ILE A 174 -11.96 6.71 8.66
N GLU A 175 -10.91 7.25 9.30
CA GLU A 175 -10.22 6.60 10.42
C GLU A 175 -11.18 6.21 11.55
N ARG A 176 -12.12 7.09 11.90
CA ARG A 176 -13.16 6.79 12.90
C ARG A 176 -14.13 5.71 12.43
N ALA A 177 -14.56 5.75 11.17
CA ALA A 177 -15.44 4.72 10.63
C ALA A 177 -14.75 3.34 10.59
N VAL A 178 -13.45 3.32 10.32
CA VAL A 178 -12.62 2.11 10.43
C VAL A 178 -12.53 1.64 11.89
N GLN A 179 -12.24 2.54 12.84
CA GLN A 179 -12.19 2.21 14.28
C GLN A 179 -13.53 1.67 14.80
N ALA A 180 -14.64 2.15 14.26
CA ALA A 180 -16.00 1.67 14.57
C ALA A 180 -16.35 0.34 13.87
N GLY A 181 -15.47 -0.20 13.01
CA GLY A 181 -15.70 -1.44 12.28
C GLY A 181 -16.64 -1.32 11.08
N HIS A 182 -16.99 -0.11 10.65
CA HIS A 182 -17.87 0.11 9.49
C HIS A 182 -17.18 -0.19 8.16
N LEU A 183 -15.86 0.00 8.08
CA LEU A 183 -15.07 -0.10 6.85
C LEU A 183 -14.09 -1.28 6.80
N GLY A 184 -13.97 -2.05 7.88
CA GLY A 184 -13.07 -3.20 7.95
C GLY A 184 -13.16 -3.90 9.30
N THR A 185 -12.65 -5.13 9.37
CA THR A 185 -12.65 -5.98 10.58
C THR A 185 -11.23 -6.20 11.14
N GLY A 186 -10.26 -5.40 10.70
CA GLY A 186 -8.84 -5.58 11.00
C GLY A 186 -8.38 -4.92 12.31
N LEU A 187 -7.17 -5.28 12.74
CA LEU A 187 -6.47 -4.59 13.82
C LEU A 187 -6.08 -3.15 13.39
N PRO A 188 -5.99 -2.20 14.34
CA PRO A 188 -5.76 -0.78 14.07
C PRO A 188 -4.55 -0.46 13.18
N ALA A 189 -3.53 -1.34 13.19
CA ALA A 189 -2.23 -1.11 12.56
C ALA A 189 -2.18 -1.44 11.06
N SER A 190 -3.08 -2.27 10.53
CA SER A 190 -3.14 -2.54 9.08
C SER A 190 -4.45 -2.10 8.44
N ASN A 191 -5.54 -2.08 9.22
CA ASN A 191 -6.87 -1.56 8.90
C ASN A 191 -7.21 -1.43 7.39
N PRO A 192 -7.19 -2.57 6.66
CA PRO A 192 -7.47 -2.56 5.24
C PRO A 192 -8.93 -2.19 5.00
N ILE A 193 -9.16 -1.14 4.21
CA ILE A 193 -10.47 -0.71 3.74
C ILE A 193 -10.77 -1.44 2.44
N ASP A 194 -11.86 -2.21 2.40
CA ASP A 194 -12.35 -2.80 1.17
C ASP A 194 -12.98 -1.72 0.26
N PRO A 195 -12.57 -1.60 -1.02
CA PRO A 195 -13.06 -0.58 -1.94
C PRO A 195 -14.58 -0.54 -2.11
N GLU A 196 -15.26 -1.69 -2.15
CA GLU A 196 -16.70 -1.75 -2.36
C GLU A 196 -17.46 -1.32 -1.13
N ARG A 197 -17.01 -1.84 0.02
CA ARG A 197 -17.54 -1.46 1.32
C ARG A 197 -17.37 0.04 1.58
N PHE A 198 -16.24 0.60 1.15
CA PHE A 198 -16.00 2.03 1.20
C PHE A 198 -17.00 2.83 0.36
N ILE A 199 -17.24 2.43 -0.90
CA ILE A 199 -18.21 3.13 -1.76
C ILE A 199 -19.62 3.09 -1.16
N ALA A 200 -20.03 1.94 -0.60
CA ALA A 200 -21.32 1.80 0.05
C ALA A 200 -21.45 2.72 1.28
N TRP A 201 -20.43 2.73 2.14
CA TRP A 201 -20.37 3.60 3.31
C TRP A 201 -20.34 5.08 2.94
N ALA A 202 -19.53 5.47 1.96
CA ALA A 202 -19.43 6.86 1.52
C ALA A 202 -20.77 7.39 0.98
N ARG A 203 -21.52 6.58 0.23
CA ARG A 203 -22.89 6.91 -0.20
C ARG A 203 -23.85 7.08 0.96
N GLN A 204 -23.77 6.22 1.98
CA GLN A 204 -24.60 6.34 3.18
C GLN A 204 -24.29 7.62 3.97
N MET A 205 -23.04 8.07 3.96
CA MET A 205 -22.58 9.31 4.60
C MET A 205 -22.72 10.55 3.70
N GLU A 206 -23.35 10.42 2.53
CA GLU A 206 -23.52 11.49 1.54
C GLU A 206 -22.19 12.14 1.10
N ILE A 207 -21.11 11.37 1.12
CA ILE A 207 -19.80 11.80 0.63
C ILE A 207 -19.78 11.67 -0.89
N GLU A 208 -19.55 12.79 -1.57
CA GLU A 208 -19.36 12.81 -3.03
C GLU A 208 -18.13 12.01 -3.43
N LEU A 209 -18.32 11.04 -4.32
CA LEU A 209 -17.25 10.23 -4.90
C LEU A 209 -17.13 10.49 -6.40
N PRO A 210 -15.91 10.52 -6.95
CA PRO A 210 -15.72 10.60 -8.39
C PRO A 210 -16.44 9.45 -9.12
N PRO A 211 -17.26 9.73 -10.16
CA PRO A 211 -18.02 8.69 -10.85
C PRO A 211 -17.11 7.66 -11.53
N GLU A 212 -15.93 8.09 -11.96
CA GLU A 212 -14.89 7.23 -12.55
C GLU A 212 -14.39 6.19 -11.55
N MET A 213 -14.21 6.57 -10.28
CA MET A 213 -13.82 5.65 -9.19
C MET A 213 -14.88 4.58 -8.97
N ILE A 214 -16.15 4.96 -8.90
CA ILE A 214 -17.27 4.04 -8.72
C ILE A 214 -17.33 3.03 -9.88
N LYS A 215 -17.19 3.53 -11.12
CA LYS A 215 -17.18 2.69 -12.32
C LYS A 215 -15.98 1.74 -12.35
N ALA A 216 -14.79 2.22 -11.98
CA ALA A 216 -13.58 1.42 -11.96
C ALA A 216 -13.65 0.27 -10.93
N VAL A 217 -14.09 0.56 -9.69
CA VAL A 217 -14.23 -0.46 -8.64
C VAL A 217 -15.28 -1.50 -9.00
N SER A 218 -16.46 -1.08 -9.45
CA SER A 218 -17.52 -2.02 -9.85
C SER A 218 -17.14 -2.90 -11.05
N SER A 219 -16.35 -2.37 -12.00
CA SER A 219 -15.85 -3.17 -13.13
C SER A 219 -14.76 -4.14 -12.69
N SER A 220 -13.86 -3.71 -11.80
CA SER A 220 -12.80 -4.55 -11.23
C SER A 220 -13.37 -5.74 -10.45
N ARG A 221 -14.43 -5.50 -9.66
CA ARG A 221 -15.11 -6.55 -8.90
C ARG A 221 -15.74 -7.59 -9.81
N LYS A 222 -16.51 -7.16 -10.82
CA LYS A 222 -17.12 -8.09 -11.77
C LYS A 222 -16.08 -8.98 -12.45
N ALA A 223 -14.96 -8.40 -12.87
CA ALA A 223 -13.84 -9.16 -13.44
C ALA A 223 -13.22 -10.15 -12.44
N MET A 224 -13.15 -9.80 -11.15
CA MET A 224 -12.70 -10.70 -10.09
C MET A 224 -13.68 -11.86 -9.87
N GLU A 225 -14.98 -11.59 -9.81
CA GLU A 225 -16.04 -12.60 -9.62
C GLU A 225 -16.10 -13.57 -10.81
N GLU A 226 -15.98 -13.08 -12.04
CA GLU A 226 -15.88 -13.92 -13.24
C GLU A 226 -14.62 -14.81 -13.22
N ARG A 227 -13.49 -14.26 -12.76
CA ARG A 227 -12.26 -15.02 -12.58
C ARG A 227 -12.38 -16.08 -11.49
N GLU A 228 -13.00 -15.76 -10.37
CA GLU A 228 -13.24 -16.71 -9.28
C GLU A 228 -14.18 -17.85 -9.72
N ALA A 229 -15.25 -17.53 -10.45
CA ALA A 229 -16.13 -18.51 -11.05
C ALA A 229 -15.38 -19.43 -12.04
N SER A 230 -14.54 -18.85 -12.89
CA SER A 230 -13.69 -19.60 -13.84
C SER A 230 -12.70 -20.51 -13.10
N LEU A 231 -12.10 -20.04 -12.00
CA LEU A 231 -11.21 -20.85 -11.18
C LEU A 231 -11.93 -21.99 -10.46
N ALA A 232 -13.17 -21.76 -9.99
CA ALA A 232 -14.00 -22.81 -9.40
C ALA A 232 -14.33 -23.91 -10.42
N GLN A 233 -14.70 -23.52 -11.65
CA GLN A 233 -14.96 -24.45 -12.75
C GLN A 233 -13.71 -25.27 -13.15
N LEU A 234 -12.55 -24.62 -13.29
CA LEU A 234 -11.30 -25.32 -13.61
C LEU A 234 -10.89 -26.29 -12.49
N LYS A 235 -11.16 -25.96 -11.22
CA LYS A 235 -10.90 -26.86 -10.09
C LYS A 235 -11.78 -28.10 -10.16
N SER A 236 -13.09 -27.95 -10.42
CA SER A 236 -13.99 -29.11 -10.56
C SER A 236 -13.62 -29.97 -11.76
N GLU A 237 -13.29 -29.37 -12.90
CA GLU A 237 -12.85 -30.11 -14.09
C GLU A 237 -11.57 -30.90 -13.82
N ARG A 238 -10.57 -30.28 -13.17
CA ARG A 238 -9.36 -30.97 -12.75
C ARG A 238 -9.69 -32.14 -11.81
N ASP A 239 -10.59 -31.98 -10.85
CA ASP A 239 -10.95 -33.05 -9.91
C ASP A 239 -11.66 -34.22 -10.61
N GLU A 240 -12.50 -33.94 -11.60
CA GLU A 240 -13.13 -34.95 -12.45
C GLU A 240 -12.11 -35.70 -13.32
N LEU A 241 -11.17 -34.97 -13.93
CA LEU A 241 -10.11 -35.57 -14.73
C LEU A 241 -9.18 -36.44 -13.88
N VAL A 242 -8.83 -36.00 -12.67
CA VAL A 242 -8.02 -36.80 -11.73
C VAL A 242 -8.73 -38.11 -11.42
N LYS A 243 -10.02 -38.07 -11.05
CA LYS A 243 -10.81 -39.28 -10.82
C LYS A 243 -10.85 -40.18 -12.06
N ARG A 244 -10.99 -39.61 -13.25
CA ARG A 244 -11.03 -40.38 -14.49
C ARG A 244 -9.70 -41.07 -14.79
N VAL A 245 -8.58 -40.40 -14.50
CA VAL A 245 -7.24 -40.99 -14.64
C VAL A 245 -7.07 -42.16 -13.66
N GLU A 246 -7.50 -42.00 -12.41
CA GLU A 246 -7.46 -43.08 -11.41
C GLU A 246 -8.29 -44.30 -11.83
N GLU A 247 -9.50 -44.09 -12.37
CA GLU A 247 -10.34 -45.17 -12.90
C GLU A 247 -9.69 -45.91 -14.08
N LEU A 248 -9.00 -45.18 -14.96
CA LEU A 248 -8.31 -45.78 -16.11
C LEU A 248 -7.06 -46.55 -15.66
N GLN A 249 -6.30 -46.00 -14.71
CA GLN A 249 -5.16 -46.68 -14.11
C GLN A 249 -5.59 -47.99 -13.43
N ALA A 250 -6.68 -47.97 -12.65
CA ALA A 250 -7.21 -49.18 -12.03
C ALA A 250 -7.63 -50.25 -13.07
N LYS A 251 -8.20 -49.83 -14.20
CA LYS A 251 -8.55 -50.76 -15.31
C LYS A 251 -7.34 -51.32 -16.04
N ASP A 252 -6.27 -50.53 -16.16
CA ASP A 252 -5.02 -51.01 -16.75
C ASP A 252 -4.29 -51.96 -15.80
N ASP A 253 -4.35 -51.71 -14.48
CA ASP A 253 -3.85 -52.63 -13.46
C ASP A 253 -4.62 -53.97 -13.45
N GLU A 254 -5.94 -53.96 -13.72
CA GLU A 254 -6.73 -55.20 -13.90
C GLU A 254 -6.38 -55.96 -15.19
N LYS A 255 -5.90 -55.26 -16.23
CA LYS A 255 -5.51 -55.86 -17.52
C LYS A 255 -4.05 -56.29 -17.58
N GLU A 256 -3.21 -55.85 -16.66
CA GLU A 256 -1.91 -56.47 -16.49
C GLU A 256 -2.11 -57.94 -16.10
N LEU A 257 -1.85 -58.88 -17.03
CA LEU A 257 -1.82 -60.34 -16.79
C LEU A 257 -1.34 -60.59 -15.36
N GLY A 258 -2.27 -61.05 -14.50
CA GLY A 258 -2.02 -61.17 -13.08
C GLY A 258 -0.76 -62.00 -12.87
N LYS A 259 0.00 -61.74 -11.80
CA LYS A 259 1.30 -62.40 -11.56
C LYS A 259 1.25 -63.92 -11.75
N VAL A 260 0.12 -64.54 -11.40
CA VAL A 260 -0.15 -65.98 -11.60
C VAL A 260 -0.29 -66.34 -13.08
N GLU A 261 -1.08 -65.60 -13.86
CA GLU A 261 -1.28 -65.85 -15.29
C GLU A 261 -0.01 -65.57 -16.09
N ARG A 262 0.71 -64.50 -15.76
CA ARG A 262 2.03 -64.20 -16.31
C ARG A 262 3.01 -65.33 -16.03
N ASN A 263 3.03 -65.87 -14.80
CA ASN A 263 3.88 -67.01 -14.44
C ASN A 263 3.45 -68.31 -15.12
N LYS A 264 2.14 -68.57 -15.27
CA LYS A 264 1.61 -69.71 -16.03
C LYS A 264 2.03 -69.63 -17.49
N LEU A 265 1.87 -68.46 -18.12
CA LEU A 265 2.31 -68.20 -19.49
C LEU A 265 3.82 -68.39 -19.64
N LEU A 266 4.62 -67.83 -18.73
CA LEU A 266 6.07 -68.02 -18.72
C LEU A 266 6.45 -69.49 -18.52
N THR A 267 5.71 -70.24 -17.71
CA THR A 267 5.93 -71.69 -17.50
C THR A 267 5.58 -72.48 -18.77
N MET A 268 4.50 -72.13 -19.47
CA MET A 268 4.18 -72.71 -20.78
C MET A 268 5.28 -72.41 -21.79
N ILE A 269 5.77 -71.17 -21.85
CA ILE A 269 6.87 -70.75 -22.73
C ILE A 269 8.15 -71.55 -22.41
N ALA A 270 8.49 -71.74 -21.12
CA ALA A 270 9.64 -72.56 -20.71
C ALA A 270 9.48 -74.05 -21.09
N GLY A 271 8.25 -74.58 -21.08
CA GLY A 271 7.97 -75.94 -21.53
C GLY A 271 8.14 -76.08 -23.04
N MET A 272 7.60 -75.13 -23.81
CA MET A 272 7.67 -75.12 -25.27
C MET A 272 9.08 -74.85 -25.79
N SER A 273 9.86 -74.00 -25.13
CA SER A 273 11.23 -73.64 -25.53
C SER A 273 12.16 -74.85 -25.66
N ARG A 274 11.90 -75.93 -24.90
CA ARG A 274 12.66 -77.19 -24.99
C ARG A 274 12.53 -77.88 -26.34
N ARG A 275 11.35 -77.82 -26.98
CA ARG A 275 11.17 -78.39 -28.32
C ARG A 275 12.03 -77.69 -29.37
N TYR A 276 12.34 -76.42 -29.13
CA TYR A 276 13.22 -75.63 -29.97
C TYR A 276 14.69 -75.72 -29.57
N ASN A 277 15.03 -76.52 -28.55
CA ASN A 277 16.38 -76.63 -27.98
C ASN A 277 16.94 -75.26 -27.56
N TYR A 278 16.11 -74.42 -26.94
CA TYR A 278 16.57 -73.15 -26.39
C TYR A 278 17.52 -73.39 -25.21
N GLU A 279 18.72 -72.82 -25.29
CA GLU A 279 19.70 -72.81 -24.21
C GLU A 279 20.07 -71.36 -23.86
N PRO A 280 19.84 -70.92 -22.61
CA PRO A 280 20.09 -69.54 -22.21
C PRO A 280 21.59 -69.18 -22.14
N SER A 281 22.49 -70.18 -22.05
CA SER A 281 23.94 -70.00 -22.00
C SER A 281 24.59 -69.71 -23.36
N LYS A 282 23.90 -69.97 -24.48
CA LYS A 282 24.43 -69.74 -25.83
C LYS A 282 24.26 -68.27 -26.23
N ILE A 283 25.38 -67.55 -26.39
CA ILE A 283 25.43 -66.12 -26.74
C ILE A 283 24.72 -65.83 -28.08
N ARG A 284 24.78 -66.75 -29.04
CA ARG A 284 24.10 -66.65 -30.35
C ARG A 284 23.22 -67.86 -30.56
N SER A 285 21.91 -67.68 -30.38
CA SER A 285 20.90 -68.70 -30.62
C SER A 285 19.96 -68.26 -31.74
N ASN A 286 19.83 -69.06 -32.79
CA ASN A 286 18.88 -68.82 -33.89
C ASN A 286 17.43 -69.23 -33.52
N VAL A 287 17.22 -69.70 -32.29
CA VAL A 287 15.93 -70.22 -31.82
C VAL A 287 14.83 -69.16 -31.89
N ALA A 288 15.14 -67.90 -31.59
CA ALA A 288 14.16 -66.82 -31.67
C ALA A 288 13.64 -66.60 -33.10
N ALA A 289 14.53 -66.63 -34.11
CA ALA A 289 14.15 -66.50 -35.52
C ALA A 289 13.35 -67.70 -36.04
N ARG A 290 13.66 -68.91 -35.54
CA ARG A 290 12.89 -70.12 -35.86
C ARG A 290 11.49 -70.06 -35.27
N ILE A 291 11.36 -69.68 -34.00
CA ILE A 291 10.06 -69.49 -33.36
C ILE A 291 9.26 -68.39 -34.06
N GLU A 292 9.88 -67.27 -34.43
CA GLU A 292 9.23 -66.21 -35.21
C GLU A 292 8.63 -66.76 -36.51
N THR A 293 9.39 -67.57 -37.25
CA THR A 293 8.91 -68.18 -38.50
C THR A 293 7.67 -69.04 -38.25
N ASP A 294 7.69 -69.89 -37.23
CA ASP A 294 6.55 -70.76 -36.88
C ASP A 294 5.33 -69.98 -36.39
N VAL A 295 5.55 -68.93 -35.60
CA VAL A 295 4.49 -68.02 -35.12
C VAL A 295 3.85 -67.28 -36.31
N LYS A 296 4.68 -66.84 -37.27
CA LYS A 296 4.22 -66.21 -38.51
C LYS A 296 3.40 -67.15 -39.38
N LEU A 297 3.80 -68.42 -39.47
CA LEU A 297 3.01 -69.46 -40.15
C LEU A 297 1.64 -69.69 -39.48
N ALA A 298 1.54 -69.49 -38.16
CA ALA A 298 0.27 -69.52 -37.43
C ALA A 298 -0.57 -68.23 -37.56
N GLY A 299 -0.15 -67.27 -38.39
CA GLY A 299 -0.86 -66.00 -38.62
C GLY A 299 -0.65 -64.95 -37.53
N LEU A 300 0.37 -65.11 -36.67
CA LEU A 300 0.71 -64.16 -35.61
C LEU A 300 2.05 -63.48 -35.94
N GLU A 301 2.20 -62.22 -35.58
CA GLU A 301 3.46 -61.48 -35.79
C GLU A 301 4.12 -61.16 -34.45
N LEU A 302 5.35 -61.64 -34.23
CA LEU A 302 6.15 -61.35 -33.04
C LEU A 302 7.60 -61.11 -33.44
N SER A 303 8.21 -60.02 -32.96
CA SER A 303 9.62 -59.75 -33.24
C SER A 303 10.54 -60.74 -32.51
N PRO A 304 11.72 -61.09 -33.09
CA PRO A 304 12.69 -62.00 -32.46
C PRO A 304 13.14 -61.52 -31.09
N GLU A 305 13.25 -60.20 -30.90
CA GLU A 305 13.64 -59.58 -29.63
C GLU A 305 12.59 -59.82 -28.54
N THR A 306 11.30 -59.71 -28.89
CA THR A 306 10.19 -59.97 -27.96
C THR A 306 10.20 -61.44 -27.53
N ILE A 307 10.37 -62.36 -28.48
CA ILE A 307 10.47 -63.80 -28.22
C ILE A 307 11.64 -64.09 -27.29
N LEU A 308 12.84 -63.56 -27.60
CA LEU A 308 14.04 -63.77 -26.79
C LEU A 308 13.87 -63.22 -25.36
N LYS A 309 13.26 -62.05 -25.21
CA LYS A 309 12.95 -61.46 -23.89
C LYS A 309 12.05 -62.37 -23.07
N ARG A 310 10.99 -62.93 -23.67
CA ARG A 310 10.06 -63.84 -22.98
C ARG A 310 10.70 -65.19 -22.65
N LEU A 311 11.54 -65.74 -23.53
CA LEU A 311 12.29 -66.97 -23.26
C LEU A 311 13.25 -66.81 -22.06
N ARG A 312 13.95 -65.68 -21.96
CA ARG A 312 14.83 -65.38 -20.82
C ARG A 312 14.04 -65.26 -19.51
N GLN A 313 12.90 -64.55 -19.54
CA GLN A 313 12.02 -64.44 -18.37
C GLN A 313 11.48 -65.80 -17.91
N ALA A 314 11.14 -66.66 -18.87
CA ALA A 314 10.64 -68.01 -18.62
C ALA A 314 11.69 -68.92 -17.97
N GLU A 315 12.94 -68.92 -18.48
CA GLU A 315 14.03 -69.67 -17.87
C GLU A 315 14.43 -69.14 -16.49
N ALA A 316 14.44 -67.82 -16.29
CA ALA A 316 14.70 -67.22 -14.98
C ALA A 316 13.65 -67.64 -13.94
N LEU A 317 12.37 -67.70 -14.32
CA LEU A 317 11.30 -68.19 -13.44
C LEU A 317 11.49 -69.68 -13.13
N ARG A 318 11.85 -70.49 -14.12
CA ARG A 318 12.10 -71.92 -13.96
C ARG A 318 13.27 -72.20 -13.01
N ALA A 319 14.37 -71.45 -13.11
CA ALA A 319 15.50 -71.56 -12.19
C ALA A 319 15.05 -71.32 -10.74
N LYS A 320 14.29 -70.24 -10.49
CA LYS A 320 13.73 -69.94 -9.16
C LYS A 320 12.84 -71.07 -8.62
N ILE A 321 12.02 -71.70 -9.46
CA ILE A 321 11.18 -72.83 -9.05
C ILE A 321 12.02 -74.07 -8.73
N SER A 322 13.12 -74.30 -9.47
CA SER A 322 14.05 -75.40 -9.20
C SER A 322 14.79 -75.21 -7.88
N ASP A 323 15.28 -74.00 -7.61
CA ASP A 323 15.98 -73.68 -6.37
C ASP A 323 15.06 -73.81 -5.15
N ALA A 324 13.79 -73.40 -5.28
CA ALA A 324 12.79 -73.52 -4.24
C ALA A 324 12.34 -74.98 -3.96
N LYS A 325 12.54 -75.91 -4.89
CA LYS A 325 12.27 -77.35 -4.67
C LYS A 325 13.42 -78.10 -4.03
N ASN A 326 14.64 -77.56 -4.16
CA ASN A 326 15.87 -78.13 -3.64
C ASN A 326 16.26 -77.56 -2.27
N SER A 327 15.55 -76.52 -1.81
CA SER A 327 15.64 -75.93 -0.47
C SER A 327 14.58 -76.55 0.44
#